data_AF-A0A3D8H3B2-F1
#
_entry.id   AF-A0A3D8H3B2-F1
#
_cell.length_a   1.000
_cell.length_b   1.000
_cell.length_c   1.000
_cell.angle_alpha   90.00
_cell.angle_beta   90.00
_cell.angle_gamma   90.00
#
_symmetry.space_group_name_H-M   'P 1'
#
loop_
_entity.id
_entity.type
_entity.pdbx_description
1 polymer ?
#
loop_
_entity_poly.entity_id
_entity_poly.type
_entity_poly.pdbx_seq_one_letter_code
_entity_poly.pdbx_strand_id
1 'polypeptide(L)'
;MTTLKKLQAFLPGKKLNDPSATLFTSKAFWYAICVPVLLSTTLIWIASLNSSLTPDLSAEGLAVFYDLFKLPIAIAGLSIPCAALVASHLRSIQTTAQINQQKEQLNQQAEQNSFSNSLEHRKQFLSFFERMNPFEDLECLPGWKLYDNLFPDAPDGQFHLNPDIEYLIEQIQEATTDLKSVAIKFEIEHHYEPGFALMQAETIRHNIYELTRITITNLHRATNVPMNKLHDIGLELQGVTMGLVNCANFHATTVNEGKFRAVMQAIYGLVDQTEYRARCERIREGMLFALPESVSGKGVEQQLESAREAIKSILEREAAKKAFKVCDPLILDQEVLWVIRYELPKEKRMYAWLCLPESLKEATKKLPEELNS
;
A
#
# COMPACT_ATOMS: atom_id res chain seq x y z
N MET A 1 24.42 1.37 71.65
CA MET A 1 23.92 1.98 70.38
C MET A 1 24.99 2.81 69.64
N THR A 2 26.02 3.33 70.33
CA THR A 2 27.12 4.15 69.78
C THR A 2 28.24 3.37 69.06
N THR A 3 28.44 2.09 69.38
CA THR A 3 29.47 1.22 68.75
C THR A 3 29.06 0.67 67.38
N LEU A 4 27.78 0.33 67.20
CA LEU A 4 27.22 -0.17 65.94
C LEU A 4 27.22 0.88 64.81
N LYS A 5 26.96 2.15 65.13
CA LYS A 5 27.05 3.26 64.17
C LYS A 5 28.49 3.56 63.74
N LYS A 6 29.47 3.39 64.64
CA LYS A 6 30.91 3.54 64.31
C LYS A 6 31.41 2.40 63.41
N LEU A 7 30.91 1.18 63.61
CA LEU A 7 31.21 0.04 62.73
C LEU A 7 30.60 0.22 61.33
N GLN A 8 29.40 0.78 61.23
CA GLN A 8 28.76 1.14 59.95
C GLN A 8 29.52 2.22 59.15
N ALA A 9 30.28 3.09 59.83
CA ALA A 9 31.12 4.11 59.21
C ALA A 9 32.49 3.57 58.76
N PHE A 10 32.94 2.45 59.30
CA PHE A 10 34.24 1.85 59.01
C PHE A 10 34.23 0.94 57.78
N LEU A 11 33.05 0.46 57.34
CA LEU A 11 32.91 -0.36 56.16
C LEU A 11 32.75 0.50 54.88
N PRO A 12 33.70 0.44 53.93
CA PRO A 12 33.58 1.16 52.67
C PRO A 12 32.41 0.56 51.87
N GLY A 13 31.46 1.39 51.42
CA GLY A 13 30.51 0.91 50.42
C GLY A 13 29.26 1.76 50.17
N LYS A 14 28.71 1.58 48.98
CA LYS A 14 27.43 2.15 48.52
C LYS A 14 26.24 1.48 49.23
N LYS A 15 25.02 1.98 49.00
CA LYS A 15 23.78 1.43 49.59
C LYS A 15 23.64 -0.08 49.28
N LEU A 16 22.96 -0.81 50.17
CA LEU A 16 22.86 -2.27 50.16
C LEU A 16 22.33 -2.86 48.82
N ASN A 17 21.53 -2.09 48.08
CA ASN A 17 20.85 -2.52 46.85
C ASN A 17 21.18 -1.64 45.64
N ASP A 18 22.36 -1.03 45.58
CA ASP A 18 22.76 -0.22 44.43
C ASP A 18 23.20 -1.12 43.26
N PRO A 19 22.48 -1.14 42.12
CA PRO A 19 22.84 -1.97 40.96
C PRO A 19 24.17 -1.56 40.31
N SER A 20 24.69 -0.37 40.61
CA SER A 20 26.00 0.11 40.15
C SER A 20 27.17 -0.29 41.06
N ALA A 21 26.90 -0.95 42.20
CA ALA A 21 27.94 -1.35 43.13
C ALA A 21 28.69 -2.58 42.60
N THR A 22 30.02 -2.51 42.57
CA THR A 22 30.88 -3.67 42.35
C THR A 22 30.93 -4.51 43.62
N LEU A 23 31.17 -5.82 43.49
CA LEU A 23 31.12 -6.80 44.60
C LEU A 23 31.88 -6.33 45.86
N PHE A 24 33.12 -5.86 45.68
CA PHE A 24 34.00 -5.41 46.76
C PHE A 24 33.61 -4.06 47.39
N THR A 25 32.69 -3.32 46.76
CA THR A 25 32.15 -2.05 47.27
C THR A 25 30.79 -2.22 47.95
N SER A 26 30.24 -3.44 47.97
CA SER A 26 28.97 -3.71 48.63
C SER A 26 29.17 -3.94 50.13
N LYS A 27 28.41 -3.18 50.94
CA LYS A 27 28.37 -3.39 52.39
C LYS A 27 27.89 -4.78 52.76
N ALA A 28 26.98 -5.36 51.98
CA ALA A 28 26.47 -6.72 52.22
C ALA A 28 27.58 -7.77 52.13
N PHE A 29 28.52 -7.59 51.19
CA PHE A 29 29.64 -8.51 51.00
C PHE A 29 30.59 -8.48 52.20
N TRP A 30 30.93 -7.28 52.67
CA TRP A 30 31.76 -7.13 53.86
C TRP A 30 31.07 -7.63 55.13
N TYR A 31 29.75 -7.43 55.29
CA TYR A 31 29.03 -8.04 56.41
C TYR A 31 29.06 -9.57 56.39
N ALA A 32 28.90 -10.18 55.22
CA ALA A 32 28.96 -11.62 55.06
C ALA A 32 30.33 -12.22 55.45
N ILE A 33 31.42 -11.45 55.32
CA ILE A 33 32.77 -11.87 55.73
C ILE A 33 33.07 -11.50 57.18
N CYS A 34 32.83 -10.24 57.57
CA CYS A 34 33.23 -9.72 58.87
C CYS A 34 32.43 -10.33 60.03
N VAL A 35 31.13 -10.62 59.85
CA VAL A 35 30.29 -11.14 60.95
C VAL A 35 30.74 -12.53 61.41
N PRO A 36 30.93 -13.53 60.53
CA PRO A 36 31.41 -14.85 60.96
C PRO A 36 32.85 -14.81 61.49
N VAL A 37 33.72 -14.00 60.89
CA VAL A 37 35.11 -13.85 61.37
C VAL A 37 35.17 -13.24 62.77
N LEU A 38 34.45 -12.13 63.01
CA LEU A 38 34.42 -11.49 64.33
C LEU A 38 33.82 -12.42 65.40
N LEU A 39 32.77 -13.18 65.05
CA LEU A 39 32.17 -14.16 65.96
C LEU A 39 33.17 -15.28 66.30
N SER A 40 33.87 -15.81 65.29
CA SER A 40 34.93 -16.81 65.47
C SER A 40 36.06 -16.29 66.36
N THR A 41 36.58 -15.09 66.10
CA THR A 41 37.63 -14.47 66.92
C THR A 41 37.18 -14.26 68.36
N THR A 42 35.92 -13.86 68.58
CA THR A 42 35.36 -13.69 69.93
C THR A 42 35.32 -15.02 70.68
N LEU A 43 34.92 -16.10 70.00
CA LEU A 43 34.90 -17.45 70.62
C LEU A 43 36.31 -17.98 70.91
N ILE A 44 37.27 -17.75 70.01
CA ILE A 44 38.69 -18.08 70.25
C ILE A 44 39.18 -17.34 71.48
N TRP A 45 38.93 -16.03 71.56
CA TRP A 45 39.33 -15.19 72.69
C TRP A 45 38.75 -15.70 74.03
N ILE A 46 37.46 -16.02 74.06
CA ILE A 46 36.80 -16.57 75.25
C ILE A 46 37.39 -17.94 75.64
N ALA A 47 37.63 -18.82 74.66
CA ALA A 47 38.23 -20.12 74.92
C ALA A 47 39.63 -19.97 75.52
N SER A 48 40.46 -19.08 74.96
CA SER A 48 41.83 -18.82 75.44
C SER A 48 41.90 -18.22 76.83
N LEU A 49 40.93 -17.39 77.25
CA LEU A 49 40.91 -16.85 78.62
C LEU A 49 40.57 -17.90 79.68
N ASN A 50 39.82 -18.94 79.31
CA ASN A 50 39.33 -19.96 80.22
C ASN A 50 40.20 -21.23 80.25
N SER A 51 41.25 -21.29 79.43
CA SER A 51 42.14 -22.45 79.35
C SER A 51 43.61 -22.03 79.42
N SER A 52 44.39 -22.72 80.25
CA SER A 52 45.84 -22.50 80.37
C SER A 52 46.56 -23.11 79.17
N LEU A 53 46.41 -22.49 78.00
CA LEU A 53 46.97 -22.98 76.74
C LEU A 53 48.45 -22.62 76.63
N THR A 54 49.28 -23.62 76.36
CA THR A 54 50.68 -23.44 75.96
C THR A 54 50.83 -23.80 74.49
N PRO A 55 51.61 -23.04 73.70
CA PRO A 55 51.83 -23.35 72.29
C PRO A 55 52.60 -24.66 72.15
N ASP A 56 51.97 -25.68 71.57
CA ASP A 56 52.60 -26.95 71.21
C ASP A 56 52.29 -27.27 69.75
N LEU A 57 53.35 -27.48 68.96
CA LEU A 57 53.28 -27.79 67.53
C LEU A 57 53.48 -29.28 67.25
N SER A 58 53.52 -30.12 68.30
CA SER A 58 53.48 -31.57 68.17
C SER A 58 52.18 -32.05 67.50
N ALA A 59 52.17 -33.30 67.04
CA ALA A 59 50.98 -33.91 66.48
C ALA A 59 49.84 -33.97 67.52
N GLU A 60 50.14 -34.26 68.79
CA GLU A 60 49.15 -34.21 69.87
C GLU A 60 48.64 -32.78 70.14
N GLY A 61 49.53 -31.79 70.14
CA GLY A 61 49.19 -30.38 70.33
C GLY A 61 48.23 -29.85 69.25
N LEU A 62 48.46 -30.22 67.99
CA LEU A 62 47.57 -29.88 66.88
C LEU A 62 46.20 -30.57 66.96
N ALA A 63 46.14 -31.81 67.44
CA ALA A 63 44.88 -32.52 67.65
C ALA A 63 44.02 -31.83 68.73
N VAL A 64 44.64 -31.45 69.85
CA VAL A 64 43.98 -30.70 70.93
C VAL A 64 43.55 -29.30 70.44
N PHE A 65 44.38 -28.61 69.66
CA PHE A 65 44.00 -27.34 69.03
C PHE A 65 42.76 -27.49 68.15
N TYR A 66 42.74 -28.48 67.27
CA TYR A 66 41.60 -28.72 66.41
C TYR A 66 40.33 -29.03 67.23
N ASP A 67 40.43 -29.86 68.26
CA ASP A 67 39.27 -30.20 69.09
C ASP A 67 38.71 -29.01 69.88
N LEU A 68 39.58 -28.12 70.37
CA LEU A 68 39.19 -26.91 71.09
C LEU A 68 38.62 -25.83 70.15
N PHE A 69 39.16 -25.69 68.94
CA PHE A 69 38.83 -24.59 68.02
C PHE A 69 37.99 -24.99 66.81
N LYS A 70 37.54 -26.25 66.70
CA LYS A 70 36.69 -26.72 65.58
C LYS A 70 35.45 -25.87 65.36
N LEU A 71 34.78 -25.42 66.44
CA LEU A 71 33.58 -24.60 66.34
C LEU A 71 33.89 -23.18 65.82
N PRO A 72 34.85 -22.42 66.41
CA PRO A 72 35.29 -21.16 65.83
C PRO A 72 35.77 -21.27 64.38
N ILE A 73 36.53 -22.32 64.04
CA ILE A 73 37.01 -22.55 62.67
C ILE A 73 35.82 -22.77 61.73
N ALA A 74 34.83 -23.58 62.12
CA ALA A 74 33.62 -23.79 61.33
C ALA A 74 32.82 -22.49 61.12
N ILE A 75 32.69 -21.66 62.17
CA ILE A 75 32.01 -20.35 62.07
C ILE A 75 32.78 -19.40 61.14
N ALA A 76 34.11 -19.32 61.25
CA ALA A 76 34.90 -18.53 60.30
C ALA A 76 34.72 -19.05 58.86
N GLY A 77 34.64 -20.37 58.70
CA GLY A 77 34.36 -21.02 57.42
C GLY A 77 33.04 -20.59 56.76
N LEU A 78 32.03 -20.20 57.54
CA LEU A 78 30.75 -19.69 57.01
C LEU A 78 30.88 -18.36 56.24
N SER A 79 31.99 -17.63 56.41
CA SER A 79 32.27 -16.43 55.62
C SER A 79 32.26 -16.70 54.11
N ILE A 80 32.75 -17.88 53.68
CA ILE A 80 32.82 -18.28 52.28
C ILE A 80 31.41 -18.45 51.66
N PRO A 81 30.53 -19.34 52.17
CA PRO A 81 29.19 -19.51 51.63
C PRO A 81 28.33 -18.24 51.77
N CYS A 82 28.48 -17.47 52.86
CA CYS A 82 27.77 -16.19 53.00
C CYS A 82 28.21 -15.17 51.94
N ALA A 83 29.51 -15.02 51.69
CA ALA A 83 30.02 -14.12 50.67
C ALA A 83 29.60 -14.58 49.26
N ALA A 84 29.61 -15.89 48.99
CA ALA A 84 29.14 -16.46 47.74
C ALA A 84 27.64 -16.20 47.50
N LEU A 85 26.81 -16.32 48.55
CA LEU A 85 25.38 -16.01 48.48
C LEU A 85 25.14 -14.53 48.15
N VAL A 86 25.84 -13.62 48.83
CA VAL A 86 25.73 -12.18 48.54
C VAL A 86 26.22 -11.85 47.13
N ALA A 87 27.30 -12.48 46.67
CA ALA A 87 27.80 -12.29 45.30
C ALA A 87 26.77 -12.74 44.26
N SER A 88 26.13 -13.89 44.48
CA SER A 88 25.04 -14.39 43.64
C SER A 88 23.84 -13.43 43.62
N HIS A 89 23.44 -12.93 44.79
CA HIS A 89 22.34 -11.98 44.91
C HIS A 89 22.62 -10.64 44.20
N LEU A 90 23.82 -10.08 44.38
CA LEU A 90 24.22 -8.84 43.69
C LEU A 90 24.23 -9.01 42.17
N ARG A 91 24.70 -10.16 41.67
CA ARG A 91 24.65 -10.47 40.23
C ARG A 91 23.20 -10.49 39.72
N SER A 92 22.27 -11.07 40.48
CA SER A 92 20.84 -11.08 40.12
C SER A 92 20.24 -9.67 40.06
N ILE A 93 20.56 -8.79 41.03
CA ILE A 93 20.14 -7.38 41.01
C ILE A 93 20.71 -6.65 39.79
N GLN A 94 22.01 -6.83 39.51
CA GLN A 94 22.68 -6.23 38.36
C GLN A 94 22.05 -6.68 37.03
N THR A 95 21.81 -7.98 36.86
CA THR A 95 21.14 -8.53 35.67
C THR A 95 19.74 -7.94 35.51
N THR A 96 18.97 -7.82 36.59
CA THR A 96 17.62 -7.22 36.54
C THR A 96 17.68 -5.76 36.10
N ALA A 97 18.60 -4.98 36.66
CA ALA A 97 18.79 -3.58 36.27
C ALA A 97 19.23 -3.43 34.81
N GLN A 98 20.14 -4.29 34.34
CA GLN A 98 20.57 -4.31 32.94
C GLN A 98 19.42 -4.65 31.99
N ILE A 99 18.58 -5.63 32.32
CA ILE A 99 17.40 -5.98 31.51
C ILE A 99 16.45 -4.79 31.41
N ASN A 100 16.19 -4.10 32.53
CA ASN A 100 15.30 -2.94 32.53
C ASN A 100 15.86 -1.80 31.68
N GLN A 101 17.16 -1.51 31.80
CA GLN A 101 17.83 -0.50 30.98
C GLN A 101 17.81 -0.87 29.49
N GLN A 102 18.07 -2.14 29.15
CA GLN A 102 17.98 -2.62 27.77
C GLN A 102 16.57 -2.47 27.21
N LYS A 103 15.54 -2.80 28.00
CA LYS A 103 14.15 -2.64 27.59
C LYS A 103 13.80 -1.18 27.30
N GLU A 104 14.25 -0.26 28.14
CA GLU A 104 14.05 1.17 27.93
C GLU A 104 14.76 1.66 26.65
N GLN A 105 16.01 1.24 26.42
CA GLN A 105 16.76 1.56 25.21
C GLN A 105 16.09 1.00 23.95
N LEU A 106 15.59 -0.24 24.00
CA LEU A 106 14.88 -0.86 22.88
C LEU A 106 13.58 -0.11 22.55
N ASN A 107 12.83 0.33 23.56
CA ASN A 107 11.63 1.13 23.34
C ASN A 107 11.95 2.47 22.68
N GLN A 108 12.94 3.20 23.20
CA GLN A 108 13.38 4.48 22.60
C GLN A 108 13.87 4.30 21.16
N GLN A 109 14.63 3.23 20.90
CA GLN A 109 15.10 2.93 19.55
C GLN A 109 13.95 2.54 18.61
N ALA A 110 12.95 1.80 19.09
CA ALA A 110 11.77 1.46 18.30
C ALA A 110 10.97 2.70 17.91
N GLU A 111 10.77 3.64 18.83
CA GLU A 111 10.10 4.93 18.57
C GLU A 111 10.89 5.76 17.55
N GLN A 112 12.21 5.88 17.73
CA GLN A 112 13.06 6.62 16.80
C GLN A 112 13.08 6.00 15.39
N ASN A 113 13.15 4.67 15.31
CA ASN A 113 13.11 3.95 14.04
C ASN A 113 11.76 4.14 13.34
N SER A 114 10.65 4.06 14.08
CA SER A 114 9.31 4.28 13.53
C SER A 114 9.18 5.67 12.92
N PHE A 115 9.57 6.71 13.66
CA PHE A 115 9.56 8.09 13.20
C PHE A 115 10.50 8.32 12.00
N SER A 116 11.72 7.78 12.04
CA SER A 116 12.67 7.91 10.93
C SER A 116 12.15 7.22 9.67
N ASN A 117 11.53 6.05 9.81
CA ASN A 117 10.95 5.31 8.70
C ASN A 117 9.75 6.05 8.11
N SER A 118 8.87 6.64 8.94
CA SER A 118 7.70 7.38 8.45
C SER A 118 8.09 8.60 7.63
N LEU A 119 9.08 9.37 8.10
CA LEU A 119 9.61 10.52 7.38
C LEU A 119 10.26 10.12 6.06
N GLU A 120 11.06 9.06 6.05
CA GLU A 120 11.73 8.57 4.84
C GLU A 120 10.72 8.03 3.83
N HIS A 121 9.74 7.23 4.27
CA HIS A 121 8.66 6.74 3.42
C HIS A 121 7.89 7.89 2.76
N ARG A 122 7.53 8.92 3.54
CA ARG A 122 6.85 10.12 3.02
C ARG A 122 7.71 10.85 1.99
N LYS A 123 8.99 11.05 2.28
CA LYS A 123 9.93 11.73 1.36
C LYS A 123 10.10 10.96 0.04
N GLN A 124 10.21 9.64 0.12
CA GLN A 124 10.31 8.79 -1.07
C GLN A 124 9.02 8.82 -1.89
N PHE A 125 7.86 8.78 -1.23
CA PHE A 125 6.57 8.93 -1.91
C PHE A 125 6.46 10.27 -2.66
N LEU A 126 6.82 11.38 -2.01
CA LEU A 126 6.77 12.70 -2.65
C LEU A 126 7.71 12.78 -3.86
N SER A 127 8.92 12.25 -3.72
CA SER A 127 9.89 12.19 -4.83
C SER A 127 9.38 11.33 -5.98
N PHE A 128 8.73 10.21 -5.67
CA PHE A 128 8.07 9.35 -6.65
C PHE A 128 6.92 10.10 -7.35
N PHE A 129 6.06 10.77 -6.58
CA PHE A 129 4.89 11.49 -7.07
C PHE A 129 5.28 12.62 -8.02
N GLU A 130 6.28 13.42 -7.66
CA GLU A 130 6.82 14.50 -8.51
C GLU A 130 7.44 13.98 -9.80
N ARG A 131 8.18 12.85 -9.73
CA ARG A 131 8.88 12.30 -10.89
C ARG A 131 7.96 11.57 -11.86
N MET A 132 7.02 10.79 -11.34
CA MET A 132 6.15 9.94 -12.15
C MET A 132 4.88 10.64 -12.61
N ASN A 133 4.47 11.71 -11.92
CA ASN A 133 3.23 12.43 -12.15
C ASN A 133 2.05 11.48 -12.45
N PRO A 134 1.67 10.61 -11.50
CA PRO A 134 0.77 9.47 -11.74
C PRO A 134 -0.63 9.85 -12.22
N PHE A 135 -0.97 11.14 -12.20
CA PHE A 135 -2.26 11.71 -12.58
C PHE A 135 -2.09 12.81 -13.65
N GLU A 136 -1.17 12.63 -14.61
CA GLU A 136 -0.73 13.65 -15.57
C GLU A 136 -1.85 14.49 -16.22
N ASP A 137 -2.99 13.88 -16.52
CA ASP A 137 -4.14 14.51 -17.17
C ASP A 137 -5.26 14.94 -16.21
N LEU A 138 -5.06 14.83 -14.89
CA LEU A 138 -6.10 15.05 -13.88
C LEU A 138 -5.67 16.12 -12.88
N GLU A 139 -6.63 16.98 -12.49
CA GLU A 139 -6.43 17.89 -11.38
C GLU A 139 -6.37 17.10 -10.06
N CYS A 140 -5.16 16.97 -9.50
CA CYS A 140 -4.88 16.24 -8.27
C CYS A 140 -4.34 17.17 -7.18
N LEU A 141 -4.54 16.79 -5.92
CA LEU A 141 -3.96 17.46 -4.76
C LEU A 141 -2.43 17.42 -4.76
N PRO A 142 -1.78 18.29 -3.97
CA PRO A 142 -0.37 18.11 -3.66
C PRO A 142 -0.14 16.73 -3.02
N GLY A 143 0.90 16.03 -3.48
CA GLY A 143 1.14 14.62 -3.14
C GLY A 143 1.19 14.33 -1.63
N TRP A 144 1.52 15.31 -0.78
CA TRP A 144 1.57 15.11 0.67
C TRP A 144 0.21 14.85 1.30
N LYS A 145 -0.89 15.42 0.76
CA LYS A 145 -2.25 15.13 1.24
C LYS A 145 -2.71 13.76 0.77
N LEU A 146 -2.39 13.42 -0.47
CA LEU A 146 -2.69 12.09 -1.00
C LEU A 146 -1.96 11.02 -0.18
N TYR A 147 -0.70 11.27 0.20
CA TYR A 147 0.06 10.39 1.09
C TYR A 147 -0.66 10.18 2.43
N ASP A 148 -1.09 11.27 3.09
CA ASP A 148 -1.77 11.19 4.38
C ASP A 148 -3.09 10.41 4.29
N ASN A 149 -3.76 10.45 3.13
CA ASN A 149 -4.98 9.66 2.88
C ASN A 149 -4.69 8.19 2.50
N LEU A 150 -3.59 7.92 1.80
CA LEU A 150 -3.20 6.56 1.39
C LEU A 150 -2.63 5.76 2.56
N PHE A 151 -1.85 6.40 3.43
CA PHE A 151 -1.12 5.76 4.53
C PHE A 151 -1.38 6.48 5.86
N PRO A 152 -2.62 6.46 6.38
CA PRO A 152 -2.99 7.20 7.59
C PRO A 152 -2.21 6.78 8.84
N ASP A 153 -1.79 5.51 8.90
CA ASP A 153 -1.06 4.94 10.03
C ASP A 153 0.48 5.02 9.88
N ALA A 154 0.97 5.68 8.82
CA ALA A 154 2.40 5.87 8.60
C ALA A 154 3.12 6.55 9.78
N PRO A 155 2.53 7.53 10.51
CA PRO A 155 3.15 8.12 11.70
C PRO A 155 3.47 7.09 12.80
N ASP A 156 2.72 5.99 12.87
CA ASP A 156 2.93 4.89 13.83
C ASP A 156 3.90 3.83 13.29
N GLY A 157 4.52 4.07 12.12
CA GLY A 157 5.46 3.16 11.46
C GLY A 157 4.75 2.03 10.70
N GLN A 158 3.45 2.16 10.47
CA GLN A 158 2.65 1.19 9.72
C GLN A 158 2.33 1.73 8.33
N PHE A 159 2.79 1.03 7.30
CA PHE A 159 2.65 1.47 5.90
C PHE A 159 1.53 0.73 5.17
N HIS A 160 0.43 0.45 5.88
CA HIS A 160 -0.74 -0.20 5.28
C HIS A 160 -1.52 0.80 4.43
N LEU A 161 -2.06 0.31 3.31
CA LEU A 161 -2.97 1.09 2.49
C LEU A 161 -4.27 1.34 3.25
N ASN A 162 -4.81 2.55 3.16
CA ASN A 162 -6.12 2.88 3.69
C ASN A 162 -7.19 1.93 3.10
N PRO A 163 -7.94 1.18 3.93
CA PRO A 163 -8.98 0.27 3.48
C PRO A 163 -10.05 0.93 2.59
N ASP A 164 -10.33 2.22 2.82
CA ASP A 164 -11.30 2.98 2.01
C ASP A 164 -10.82 3.16 0.57
N ILE A 165 -9.50 3.25 0.35
CA ILE A 165 -8.91 3.32 -0.99
C ILE A 165 -8.96 1.96 -1.67
N GLU A 166 -8.73 0.87 -0.94
CA GLU A 166 -8.89 -0.48 -1.49
C GLU A 166 -10.34 -0.72 -1.94
N TYR A 167 -11.29 -0.35 -1.09
CA TYR A 167 -12.72 -0.43 -1.40
C TYR A 167 -13.11 0.49 -2.58
N LEU A 168 -12.52 1.69 -2.68
CA LEU A 168 -12.73 2.59 -3.81
C LEU A 168 -12.30 1.95 -5.15
N ILE A 169 -11.16 1.26 -5.18
CA ILE A 169 -10.68 0.57 -6.38
C ILE A 169 -11.68 -0.51 -6.83
N GLU A 170 -12.26 -1.25 -5.87
CA GLU A 170 -13.30 -2.25 -6.14
C GLU A 170 -14.59 -1.61 -6.67
N GLN A 171 -15.01 -0.48 -6.10
CA GLN A 171 -16.17 0.27 -6.60
C GLN A 171 -15.95 0.77 -8.04
N ILE A 172 -14.75 1.27 -8.36
CA ILE A 172 -14.42 1.71 -9.73
C ILE A 172 -14.59 0.54 -10.71
N GLN A 173 -14.14 -0.67 -10.36
CA GLN A 173 -14.32 -1.85 -11.18
C GLN A 173 -15.80 -2.18 -11.43
N GLU A 174 -16.61 -2.16 -10.37
CA GLU A 174 -18.05 -2.46 -10.44
C GLU A 174 -18.76 -1.49 -11.38
N ALA A 175 -18.62 -0.18 -11.15
CA ALA A 175 -19.32 0.78 -12.01
C ALA A 175 -18.77 0.82 -13.43
N THR A 176 -17.49 0.54 -13.64
CA THR A 176 -16.96 0.41 -15.00
C THR A 176 -17.61 -0.76 -15.74
N THR A 177 -17.83 -1.87 -15.05
CA THR A 177 -18.54 -3.03 -15.60
C THR A 177 -19.99 -2.67 -15.92
N ASP A 178 -20.65 -1.92 -15.04
CA ASP A 178 -22.03 -1.47 -15.25
C ASP A 178 -22.14 -0.47 -16.39
N LEU A 179 -21.24 0.52 -16.47
CA LEU A 179 -21.15 1.46 -17.59
C LEU A 179 -20.91 0.74 -18.92
N LYS A 180 -20.06 -0.29 -18.92
CA LYS A 180 -19.85 -1.13 -20.11
C LYS A 180 -21.13 -1.86 -20.50
N SER A 181 -21.86 -2.42 -19.53
CA SER A 181 -23.14 -3.08 -19.81
C SER A 181 -24.17 -2.12 -20.43
N VAL A 182 -24.18 -0.86 -19.98
CA VAL A 182 -25.03 0.20 -20.54
C VAL A 182 -24.57 0.59 -21.94
N ALA A 183 -23.27 0.69 -22.18
CA ALA A 183 -22.72 0.93 -23.53
C ALA A 183 -23.18 -0.16 -24.52
N ILE A 184 -23.14 -1.44 -24.12
CA ILE A 184 -23.65 -2.57 -24.93
C ILE A 184 -25.17 -2.45 -25.18
N LYS A 185 -25.97 -2.19 -24.15
CA LYS A 185 -27.43 -2.11 -24.31
C LYS A 185 -27.85 -0.92 -25.16
N PHE A 186 -27.18 0.22 -24.99
CA PHE A 186 -27.40 1.40 -25.80
C PHE A 186 -27.09 1.12 -27.29
N GLU A 187 -26.09 0.28 -27.57
CA GLU A 187 -25.76 -0.15 -28.93
C GLU A 187 -26.85 -1.01 -29.57
N ILE A 188 -27.58 -1.81 -28.78
CA ILE A 188 -28.59 -2.74 -29.28
C ILE A 188 -29.98 -2.10 -29.38
N GLU A 189 -30.37 -1.25 -28.43
CA GLU A 189 -31.78 -0.91 -28.21
C GLU A 189 -32.20 0.53 -28.52
N HIS A 190 -31.29 1.45 -28.90
CA HIS A 190 -31.50 2.88 -29.26
C HIS A 190 -32.37 3.75 -28.32
N HIS A 191 -33.02 3.18 -27.30
CA HIS A 191 -33.98 3.81 -26.38
C HIS A 191 -33.72 3.46 -24.91
N TYR A 192 -32.52 2.96 -24.61
CA TYR A 192 -32.15 2.58 -23.24
C TYR A 192 -31.83 3.84 -22.40
N GLU A 193 -32.50 4.00 -21.27
CA GLU A 193 -32.19 5.08 -20.31
C GLU A 193 -30.99 4.71 -19.43
N PRO A 194 -29.88 5.46 -19.46
CA PRO A 194 -28.64 5.13 -18.73
C PRO A 194 -28.68 5.48 -17.23
N GLY A 195 -29.85 5.82 -16.67
CA GLY A 195 -29.97 6.49 -15.37
C GLY A 195 -29.25 5.81 -14.20
N PHE A 196 -29.33 4.47 -14.11
CA PHE A 196 -28.71 3.74 -12.99
C PHE A 196 -27.18 3.73 -13.04
N ALA A 197 -26.57 3.48 -14.21
CA ALA A 197 -25.12 3.47 -14.34
C ALA A 197 -24.52 4.87 -14.18
N LEU A 198 -25.21 5.92 -14.65
CA LEU A 198 -24.79 7.29 -14.42
C LEU A 198 -24.85 7.68 -12.94
N MET A 199 -25.88 7.23 -12.21
CA MET A 199 -25.98 7.44 -10.77
C MET A 199 -24.81 6.77 -10.01
N GLN A 200 -24.43 5.54 -10.40
CA GLN A 200 -23.26 4.88 -9.82
C GLN A 200 -21.96 5.62 -10.14
N ALA A 201 -21.79 6.04 -11.38
CA ALA A 201 -20.61 6.80 -11.79
C ALA A 201 -20.47 8.09 -10.97
N GLU A 202 -21.58 8.81 -10.73
CA GLU A 202 -21.59 10.02 -9.89
C GLU A 202 -21.24 9.73 -8.44
N THR A 203 -21.72 8.60 -7.91
CA THR A 203 -21.37 8.13 -6.56
C THR A 203 -19.87 7.87 -6.46
N ILE A 204 -19.28 7.21 -7.46
CA ILE A 204 -17.85 6.93 -7.49
C ILE A 204 -17.04 8.19 -7.67
N ARG A 205 -17.46 9.12 -8.54
CA ARG A 205 -16.82 10.42 -8.63
C ARG A 205 -16.78 11.13 -7.27
N HIS A 206 -17.89 11.11 -6.54
CA HIS A 206 -17.94 11.70 -5.21
C HIS A 206 -16.96 11.00 -4.26
N ASN A 207 -16.91 9.67 -4.25
CA ASN A 207 -16.01 8.91 -3.39
C ASN A 207 -14.53 9.13 -3.76
N ILE A 208 -14.21 9.17 -5.06
CA ILE A 208 -12.88 9.54 -5.56
C ILE A 208 -12.51 10.92 -5.04
N TYR A 209 -13.40 11.90 -5.18
CA TYR A 209 -13.13 13.26 -4.70
C TYR A 209 -13.00 13.32 -3.17
N GLU A 210 -13.83 12.64 -2.39
CA GLU A 210 -13.72 12.71 -0.93
C GLU A 210 -12.43 12.08 -0.41
N LEU A 211 -12.03 10.93 -0.96
CA LEU A 211 -10.88 10.16 -0.50
C LEU A 211 -9.54 10.64 -1.09
N THR A 212 -9.56 11.11 -2.33
CA THR A 212 -8.32 11.44 -3.07
C THR A 212 -8.26 12.90 -3.48
N ARG A 213 -9.43 13.57 -3.49
CA ARG A 213 -9.62 14.96 -3.95
C ARG A 213 -9.15 15.18 -5.38
N ILE A 214 -9.09 14.09 -6.16
CA ILE A 214 -8.94 14.10 -7.59
C ILE A 214 -10.29 14.48 -8.20
N THR A 215 -10.27 15.42 -9.13
CA THR A 215 -11.49 15.86 -9.81
C THR A 215 -11.63 15.14 -11.15
N ILE A 216 -12.74 14.41 -11.31
CA ILE A 216 -13.18 13.82 -12.57
C ILE A 216 -14.13 14.83 -13.23
N THR A 217 -13.72 15.41 -14.35
CA THR A 217 -14.40 16.56 -14.95
C THR A 217 -15.52 16.15 -15.90
N ASN A 218 -15.38 15.00 -16.56
CA ASN A 218 -16.28 14.56 -17.62
C ASN A 218 -17.55 13.85 -17.12
N LEU A 219 -17.67 13.66 -15.80
CA LEU A 219 -18.92 13.25 -15.16
C LEU A 219 -19.80 14.47 -14.86
N HIS A 220 -20.73 14.77 -15.77
CA HIS A 220 -21.78 15.76 -15.55
C HIS A 220 -23.15 15.09 -15.58
N ARG A 221 -24.09 15.61 -14.76
CA ARG A 221 -25.52 15.23 -14.70
C ARG A 221 -26.31 15.54 -15.99
N ALA A 222 -25.89 15.01 -17.13
CA ALA A 222 -26.72 15.01 -18.33
C ALA A 222 -27.50 13.70 -18.37
N THR A 223 -28.83 13.76 -18.47
CA THR A 223 -29.68 12.58 -18.68
C THR A 223 -29.48 11.96 -20.07
N ASN A 224 -28.88 12.70 -21.00
CA ASN A 224 -28.36 12.23 -22.29
C ASN A 224 -26.84 12.42 -22.32
N VAL A 225 -26.10 11.41 -21.90
CA VAL A 225 -24.64 11.36 -22.03
C VAL A 225 -24.34 10.77 -23.41
N PRO A 226 -23.88 11.56 -24.40
CA PRO A 226 -23.46 11.00 -25.68
C PRO A 226 -22.30 10.02 -25.47
N MET A 227 -22.18 9.01 -26.32
CA MET A 227 -21.24 7.89 -26.16
C MET A 227 -19.77 8.33 -26.05
N ASN A 228 -19.41 9.45 -26.68
CA ASN A 228 -18.10 10.07 -26.53
C ASN A 228 -17.78 10.45 -25.08
N LYS A 229 -18.78 10.91 -24.30
CA LYS A 229 -18.56 11.20 -22.87
C LYS A 229 -18.38 9.94 -22.04
N LEU A 230 -19.00 8.82 -22.39
CA LEU A 230 -18.73 7.54 -21.71
C LEU A 230 -17.30 7.07 -21.96
N HIS A 231 -16.75 7.33 -23.15
CA HIS A 231 -15.34 7.10 -23.44
C HIS A 231 -14.44 7.97 -22.56
N ASP A 232 -14.71 9.28 -22.51
CA ASP A 232 -13.93 10.23 -21.70
C ASP A 232 -13.97 9.87 -20.20
N ILE A 233 -15.13 9.46 -19.69
CA ILE A 233 -15.28 8.94 -18.32
C ILE A 233 -14.42 7.68 -18.12
N GLY A 234 -14.43 6.75 -19.08
CA GLY A 234 -13.61 5.55 -19.02
C GLY A 234 -12.10 5.88 -18.94
N LEU A 235 -11.64 6.84 -19.72
CA LEU A 235 -10.24 7.31 -19.69
C LEU A 235 -9.88 8.00 -18.37
N GLU A 236 -10.76 8.85 -17.82
CA GLU A 236 -10.52 9.48 -16.52
C GLU A 236 -10.47 8.44 -15.39
N LEU A 237 -11.40 7.47 -15.37
CA LEU A 237 -11.38 6.36 -14.41
C LEU A 237 -10.12 5.49 -14.55
N GLN A 238 -9.64 5.31 -15.78
CA GLN A 238 -8.36 4.64 -16.06
C GLN A 238 -7.20 5.38 -15.41
N GLY A 239 -7.10 6.69 -15.65
CA GLY A 239 -6.05 7.55 -15.11
C GLY A 239 -6.06 7.54 -13.59
N VAL A 240 -7.23 7.71 -12.97
CA VAL A 240 -7.39 7.64 -11.51
C VAL A 240 -6.96 6.28 -10.97
N THR A 241 -7.44 5.19 -11.54
CA THR A 241 -7.13 3.84 -11.05
C THR A 241 -5.64 3.55 -11.17
N MET A 242 -5.04 3.83 -12.34
CA MET A 242 -3.62 3.63 -12.58
C MET A 242 -2.79 4.46 -11.61
N GLY A 243 -3.13 5.74 -11.43
CA GLY A 243 -2.40 6.62 -10.54
C GLY A 243 -2.52 6.19 -9.07
N LEU A 244 -3.72 5.81 -8.61
CA LEU A 244 -3.92 5.32 -7.24
C LEU A 244 -3.17 4.02 -6.98
N VAL A 245 -3.21 3.07 -7.91
CA VAL A 245 -2.48 1.80 -7.76
C VAL A 245 -0.98 2.01 -7.79
N ASN A 246 -0.48 2.87 -8.68
CA ASN A 246 0.94 3.23 -8.72
C ASN A 246 1.39 3.90 -7.41
N CYS A 247 0.58 4.80 -6.86
CA CYS A 247 0.84 5.43 -5.57
C CYS A 247 0.77 4.43 -4.41
N ALA A 248 -0.22 3.54 -4.39
CA ALA A 248 -0.37 2.51 -3.35
C ALA A 248 0.76 1.48 -3.39
N ASN A 249 1.25 1.13 -4.58
CA ASN A 249 2.29 0.13 -4.80
C ASN A 249 3.71 0.71 -4.91
N PHE A 250 3.92 2.00 -4.61
CA PHE A 250 5.19 2.68 -4.94
C PHE A 250 6.42 2.07 -4.26
N HIS A 251 6.26 1.50 -3.07
CA HIS A 251 7.34 0.89 -2.28
C HIS A 251 7.15 -0.62 -2.10
N ALA A 252 5.92 -1.11 -1.96
CA ALA A 252 5.61 -2.52 -1.83
C ALA A 252 4.25 -2.81 -2.46
N THR A 253 4.06 -4.03 -2.98
CA THR A 253 2.79 -4.45 -3.57
C THR A 253 1.71 -4.58 -2.48
N THR A 254 0.85 -3.57 -2.37
CA THR A 254 -0.30 -3.53 -1.45
C THR A 254 -1.58 -3.91 -2.17
N VAL A 255 -1.81 -3.35 -3.36
CA VAL A 255 -2.93 -3.71 -4.22
C VAL A 255 -2.59 -4.99 -4.98
N ASN A 256 -3.44 -6.00 -4.81
CA ASN A 256 -3.29 -7.29 -5.48
C ASN A 256 -3.28 -7.13 -7.01
N GLU A 257 -2.26 -7.70 -7.66
CA GLU A 257 -2.10 -7.58 -9.12
C GLU A 257 -3.28 -8.17 -9.90
N GLY A 258 -3.89 -9.25 -9.40
CA GLY A 258 -5.10 -9.83 -9.98
C GLY A 258 -6.31 -8.90 -9.92
N LYS A 259 -6.51 -8.23 -8.78
CA LYS A 259 -7.57 -7.19 -8.64
C LYS A 259 -7.32 -6.05 -9.62
N PHE A 260 -6.09 -5.52 -9.68
CA PHE A 260 -5.73 -4.45 -10.60
C PHE A 260 -5.96 -4.84 -12.06
N ARG A 261 -5.54 -6.04 -12.48
CA ARG A 261 -5.80 -6.54 -13.84
C ARG A 261 -7.29 -6.62 -14.15
N ALA A 262 -8.12 -7.04 -13.20
CA ALA A 262 -9.56 -7.11 -13.38
C ALA A 262 -10.20 -5.73 -13.57
N VAL A 263 -9.78 -4.72 -12.77
CA VAL A 263 -10.24 -3.33 -12.93
C VAL A 263 -9.83 -2.79 -14.29
N MET A 264 -8.56 -2.96 -14.67
CA MET A 264 -8.05 -2.49 -15.95
C MET A 264 -8.74 -3.16 -17.13
N GLN A 265 -9.02 -4.46 -17.05
CA GLN A 265 -9.77 -5.18 -18.09
C GLN A 265 -11.20 -4.66 -18.24
N ALA A 266 -11.87 -4.29 -17.15
CA ALA A 266 -13.17 -3.66 -17.20
C ALA A 266 -13.10 -2.30 -17.90
N ILE A 267 -12.11 -1.47 -17.52
CA ILE A 267 -11.90 -0.13 -18.07
C ILE A 267 -11.56 -0.17 -19.56
N TYR A 268 -10.59 -0.98 -19.97
CA TYR A 268 -10.28 -1.17 -21.39
C TYR A 268 -11.50 -1.66 -22.17
N GLY A 269 -12.28 -2.58 -21.60
CA GLY A 269 -13.51 -3.04 -22.22
C GLY A 269 -14.55 -1.94 -22.46
N LEU A 270 -14.65 -0.95 -21.56
CA LEU A 270 -15.52 0.22 -21.73
C LEU A 270 -14.94 1.19 -22.77
N VAL A 271 -13.65 1.52 -22.65
CA VAL A 271 -12.95 2.46 -23.53
C VAL A 271 -12.99 1.98 -24.98
N ASP A 272 -12.65 0.72 -25.24
CA ASP A 272 -12.65 0.13 -26.58
C ASP A 272 -14.03 0.16 -27.22
N GLN A 273 -15.06 -0.17 -26.44
CA GLN A 273 -16.44 -0.21 -26.94
C GLN A 273 -17.00 1.18 -27.25
N THR A 274 -16.74 2.15 -26.37
CA THR A 274 -17.17 3.53 -26.57
C THR A 274 -16.39 4.20 -27.71
N GLU A 275 -15.11 3.88 -27.89
CA GLU A 275 -14.29 4.36 -29.02
C GLU A 275 -14.79 3.80 -30.35
N TYR A 276 -15.07 2.49 -30.40
CA TYR A 276 -15.68 1.82 -31.54
C TYR A 276 -16.97 2.54 -31.95
N ARG A 277 -17.84 2.83 -30.99
CA ARG A 277 -19.11 3.52 -31.26
C ARG A 277 -18.90 4.95 -31.75
N ALA A 278 -18.02 5.70 -31.10
CA ALA A 278 -17.71 7.06 -31.53
C ALA A 278 -17.14 7.11 -32.96
N ARG A 279 -16.39 6.07 -33.38
CA ARG A 279 -15.97 5.90 -34.78
C ARG A 279 -17.15 5.64 -35.69
N CYS A 280 -18.03 4.70 -35.36
CA CYS A 280 -19.24 4.42 -36.14
C CYS A 280 -20.10 5.67 -36.32
N GLU A 281 -20.29 6.49 -35.29
CA GLU A 281 -21.03 7.75 -35.40
C GLU A 281 -20.34 8.76 -36.32
N ARG A 282 -19.02 8.93 -36.23
CA ARG A 282 -18.29 9.83 -37.15
C ARG A 282 -18.38 9.36 -38.61
N ILE A 283 -18.28 8.06 -38.85
CA ILE A 283 -18.48 7.47 -40.17
C ILE A 283 -19.91 7.71 -40.64
N ARG A 284 -20.91 7.48 -39.79
CA ARG A 284 -22.33 7.74 -40.09
C ARG A 284 -22.56 9.20 -40.49
N GLU A 285 -22.15 10.15 -39.66
CA GLU A 285 -22.33 11.58 -39.92
C GLU A 285 -21.61 12.00 -41.20
N GLY A 286 -20.38 11.52 -41.40
CA GLY A 286 -19.63 11.75 -42.62
C GLY A 286 -20.31 11.18 -43.87
N MET A 287 -20.88 9.97 -43.78
CA MET A 287 -21.66 9.35 -44.85
C MET A 287 -22.97 10.09 -45.10
N LEU A 288 -23.70 10.47 -44.06
CA LEU A 288 -24.94 11.23 -44.18
C LEU A 288 -24.73 12.57 -44.88
N PHE A 289 -23.61 13.24 -44.57
CA PHE A 289 -23.18 14.48 -45.20
C PHE A 289 -22.73 14.28 -46.66
N ALA A 290 -21.99 13.21 -46.94
CA ALA A 290 -21.48 12.91 -48.28
C ALA A 290 -22.57 12.40 -49.24
N LEU A 291 -23.59 11.72 -48.72
CA LEU A 291 -24.64 11.11 -49.52
C LEU A 291 -25.73 12.13 -49.91
N PRO A 292 -26.04 12.28 -51.21
CA PRO A 292 -27.07 13.20 -51.67
C PRO A 292 -28.44 12.87 -51.07
N GLU A 293 -29.26 13.90 -50.80
CA GLU A 293 -30.62 13.73 -50.26
C GLU A 293 -31.56 12.99 -51.23
N SER A 294 -31.36 13.20 -52.54
CA SER A 294 -32.04 12.44 -53.58
C SER A 294 -31.15 12.32 -54.80
N VAL A 295 -31.22 11.15 -55.44
CA VAL A 295 -30.48 10.84 -56.66
C VAL A 295 -31.49 10.81 -57.81
N SER A 296 -31.73 11.96 -58.45
CA SER A 296 -32.62 12.02 -59.62
C SER A 296 -32.09 13.00 -60.67
N GLY A 297 -32.16 12.59 -61.95
CA GLY A 297 -31.82 13.43 -63.11
C GLY A 297 -30.51 13.09 -63.82
N LYS A 298 -30.11 13.95 -64.76
CA LYS A 298 -28.81 13.85 -65.46
C LYS A 298 -27.71 14.34 -64.51
N GLY A 299 -26.75 13.48 -64.16
CA GLY A 299 -25.64 13.81 -63.25
C GLY A 299 -25.46 12.86 -62.06
N VAL A 300 -26.26 11.79 -61.97
CA VAL A 300 -26.18 10.77 -60.91
C VAL A 300 -24.77 10.19 -60.75
N GLU A 301 -24.11 9.85 -61.86
CA GLU A 301 -22.74 9.30 -61.84
C GLU A 301 -21.76 10.28 -61.16
N GLN A 302 -21.89 11.58 -61.46
CA GLN A 302 -21.02 12.62 -60.91
C GLN A 302 -21.29 12.85 -59.41
N GLN A 303 -22.54 12.77 -58.98
CA GLN A 303 -22.91 12.84 -57.57
C GLN A 303 -22.41 11.62 -56.78
N LEU A 304 -22.51 10.42 -57.36
CA LEU A 304 -21.99 9.19 -56.76
C LEU A 304 -20.47 9.20 -56.67
N GLU A 305 -19.77 9.70 -57.69
CA GLU A 305 -18.31 9.78 -57.67
C GLU A 305 -17.82 10.81 -56.63
N SER A 306 -18.52 11.95 -56.50
CA SER A 306 -18.24 12.91 -55.44
C SER A 306 -18.48 12.33 -54.04
N ALA A 307 -19.54 11.52 -53.86
CA ALA A 307 -19.81 10.85 -52.60
C ALA A 307 -18.77 9.76 -52.28
N ARG A 308 -18.30 9.02 -53.30
CA ARG A 308 -17.21 8.03 -53.18
C ARG A 308 -15.94 8.65 -52.65
N GLU A 309 -15.46 9.72 -53.28
CA GLU A 309 -14.22 10.38 -52.86
C GLU A 309 -14.35 10.99 -51.46
N ALA A 310 -15.52 11.54 -51.11
CA ALA A 310 -15.78 12.04 -49.76
C ALA A 310 -15.76 10.91 -48.71
N ILE A 311 -16.46 9.80 -48.95
CA ILE A 311 -16.48 8.63 -48.06
C ILE A 311 -15.07 8.05 -47.93
N LYS A 312 -14.35 7.88 -49.03
CA LYS A 312 -12.97 7.41 -49.03
C LYS A 312 -12.06 8.29 -48.16
N SER A 313 -12.16 9.62 -48.30
CA SER A 313 -11.40 10.56 -47.47
C SER A 313 -11.73 10.44 -45.98
N ILE A 314 -12.99 10.23 -45.62
CA ILE A 314 -13.42 10.00 -44.23
C ILE A 314 -12.80 8.70 -43.69
N LEU A 315 -12.89 7.62 -44.46
CA LEU A 315 -12.33 6.32 -44.07
C LEU A 315 -10.81 6.37 -43.94
N GLU A 316 -10.11 7.00 -44.86
CA GLU A 316 -8.66 7.21 -44.80
C GLU A 316 -8.26 8.05 -43.58
N ARG A 317 -9.04 9.08 -43.23
CA ARG A 317 -8.81 9.90 -42.04
C ARG A 317 -8.97 9.10 -40.75
N GLU A 318 -10.02 8.28 -40.63
CA GLU A 318 -10.22 7.44 -39.44
C GLU A 318 -9.21 6.28 -39.39
N ALA A 319 -8.85 5.70 -40.54
CA ALA A 319 -7.77 4.72 -40.65
C ALA A 319 -6.41 5.31 -40.21
N ALA A 320 -6.10 6.55 -40.61
CA ALA A 320 -4.85 7.23 -40.24
C ALA A 320 -4.76 7.53 -38.74
N LYS A 321 -5.88 7.91 -38.09
CA LYS A 321 -5.94 8.06 -36.64
C LYS A 321 -5.66 6.73 -35.91
N LYS A 322 -6.06 5.61 -36.52
CA LYS A 322 -5.89 4.25 -35.98
C LYS A 322 -4.51 3.67 -36.26
N ALA A 323 -3.87 3.99 -37.40
CA ALA A 323 -2.53 3.51 -37.75
C ALA A 323 -1.43 3.93 -36.76
N PHE A 324 -1.68 4.94 -35.93
CA PHE A 324 -0.81 5.32 -34.80
C PHE A 324 -0.88 4.33 -33.61
N LYS A 325 -1.88 3.45 -33.57
CA LYS A 325 -2.05 2.33 -32.63
C LYS A 325 -2.25 1.03 -33.43
N VAL A 326 -1.14 0.36 -33.74
CA VAL A 326 -1.01 -0.98 -34.36
C VAL A 326 -2.33 -1.79 -34.44
N CYS A 327 -3.04 -1.79 -35.57
CA CYS A 327 -4.22 -2.65 -35.81
C CYS A 327 -4.51 -2.92 -37.30
N ASP A 328 -5.18 -4.06 -37.54
CA ASP A 328 -5.46 -4.75 -38.81
C ASP A 328 -6.59 -4.05 -39.63
N PRO A 329 -6.44 -3.85 -40.96
CA PRO A 329 -7.45 -3.26 -41.85
C PRO A 329 -8.87 -3.84 -41.69
N LEU A 330 -8.98 -5.11 -41.31
CA LEU A 330 -10.24 -5.87 -41.19
C LEU A 330 -11.27 -5.26 -40.23
N ILE A 331 -10.83 -4.49 -39.23
CA ILE A 331 -11.72 -3.94 -38.19
C ILE A 331 -12.50 -2.72 -38.71
N LEU A 332 -11.88 -1.89 -39.56
CA LEU A 332 -12.54 -0.73 -40.15
C LEU A 332 -13.67 -1.18 -41.10
N ASP A 333 -13.47 -2.30 -41.77
CA ASP A 333 -14.46 -2.88 -42.68
C ASP A 333 -15.74 -3.30 -41.96
N GLN A 334 -15.62 -3.83 -40.73
CA GLN A 334 -16.78 -4.18 -39.90
C GLN A 334 -17.53 -2.95 -39.37
N GLU A 335 -16.81 -1.89 -38.97
CA GLU A 335 -17.39 -0.62 -38.52
C GLU A 335 -18.25 0.03 -39.62
N VAL A 336 -17.70 0.09 -40.84
CA VAL A 336 -18.38 0.65 -42.02
C VAL A 336 -19.65 -0.14 -42.37
N LEU A 337 -19.55 -1.47 -42.35
CA LEU A 337 -20.68 -2.35 -42.60
C LEU A 337 -21.80 -2.17 -41.60
N TRP A 338 -21.43 -2.09 -40.33
CA TRP A 338 -22.39 -1.93 -39.25
C TRP A 338 -23.15 -0.61 -39.39
N VAL A 339 -22.46 0.50 -39.70
CA VAL A 339 -23.08 1.80 -39.98
C VAL A 339 -24.06 1.72 -41.14
N ILE A 340 -23.67 1.08 -42.25
CA ILE A 340 -24.54 0.94 -43.42
C ILE A 340 -25.78 0.10 -43.09
N ARG A 341 -25.62 -1.01 -42.38
CA ARG A 341 -26.71 -1.95 -42.13
C ARG A 341 -27.70 -1.43 -41.09
N TYR A 342 -27.25 -0.73 -40.06
CA TYR A 342 -28.08 -0.43 -38.90
C TYR A 342 -28.33 1.07 -38.68
N GLU A 343 -27.36 1.94 -38.98
CA GLU A 343 -27.43 3.35 -38.59
C GLU A 343 -27.90 4.29 -39.70
N LEU A 344 -27.65 3.94 -40.96
CA LEU A 344 -28.15 4.76 -42.06
C LEU A 344 -29.66 4.56 -42.28
N PRO A 345 -30.41 5.63 -42.63
CA PRO A 345 -31.78 5.52 -43.10
C PRO A 345 -31.88 4.52 -44.25
N LYS A 346 -32.95 3.72 -44.32
CA LYS A 346 -33.08 2.61 -45.27
C LYS A 346 -32.82 3.04 -46.71
N GLU A 347 -33.35 4.19 -47.10
CA GLU A 347 -33.22 4.83 -48.40
C GLU A 347 -31.77 5.21 -48.77
N LYS A 348 -30.89 5.42 -47.79
CA LYS A 348 -29.48 5.78 -48.02
C LYS A 348 -28.53 4.58 -48.03
N ARG A 349 -28.94 3.41 -47.55
CA ARG A 349 -28.06 2.24 -47.38
C ARG A 349 -27.50 1.70 -48.69
N MET A 350 -28.35 1.59 -49.73
CA MET A 350 -27.93 1.11 -51.04
C MET A 350 -26.94 2.06 -51.70
N TYR A 351 -27.18 3.38 -51.60
CA TYR A 351 -26.25 4.38 -52.12
C TYR A 351 -24.92 4.37 -51.38
N ALA A 352 -24.94 4.24 -50.05
CA ALA A 352 -23.73 4.10 -49.25
C ALA A 352 -22.90 2.89 -49.70
N TRP A 353 -23.55 1.73 -49.91
CA TRP A 353 -22.87 0.52 -50.40
C TRP A 353 -22.27 0.70 -51.80
N LEU A 354 -22.99 1.33 -52.73
CA LEU A 354 -22.49 1.63 -54.09
C LEU A 354 -21.27 2.56 -54.08
N CYS A 355 -21.14 3.39 -53.05
CA CYS A 355 -20.04 4.33 -52.85
C CYS A 355 -18.84 3.72 -52.11
N LEU A 356 -18.90 2.45 -51.69
CA LEU A 356 -17.75 1.80 -51.05
C LEU A 356 -16.64 1.48 -52.07
N PRO A 357 -15.37 1.44 -51.62
CA PRO A 357 -14.27 0.84 -52.37
C PRO A 357 -14.56 -0.61 -52.75
N GLU A 358 -14.06 -1.07 -53.90
CA GLU A 358 -14.31 -2.44 -54.38
C GLU A 358 -13.79 -3.52 -53.42
N SER A 359 -12.69 -3.27 -52.72
CA SER A 359 -12.18 -4.18 -51.68
C SER A 359 -13.20 -4.43 -50.57
N LEU A 360 -13.92 -3.38 -50.16
CA LEU A 360 -14.97 -3.42 -49.15
C LEU A 360 -16.25 -4.06 -49.69
N LYS A 361 -16.61 -3.81 -50.95
CA LYS A 361 -17.75 -4.49 -51.59
C LYS A 361 -17.52 -6.00 -51.72
N GLU A 362 -16.30 -6.40 -52.02
CA GLU A 362 -15.94 -7.80 -52.16
C GLU A 362 -16.02 -8.55 -50.83
N ALA A 363 -15.60 -7.92 -49.74
CA ALA A 363 -15.80 -8.42 -48.38
C ALA A 363 -17.30 -8.53 -47.98
N THR A 364 -18.21 -7.90 -48.75
CA THR A 364 -19.60 -7.66 -48.36
C THR A 364 -20.61 -8.06 -49.43
N LYS A 365 -20.24 -9.03 -50.28
CA LYS A 365 -21.06 -9.52 -51.40
C LYS A 365 -22.50 -9.93 -51.04
N LYS A 366 -22.78 -10.29 -49.78
CA LYS A 366 -24.12 -10.67 -49.29
C LYS A 366 -25.00 -9.49 -48.85
N LEU A 367 -24.40 -8.33 -48.57
CA LEU A 367 -25.12 -7.18 -48.03
C LEU A 367 -26.24 -6.64 -48.95
N PRO A 368 -26.09 -6.61 -50.29
CA PRO A 368 -27.15 -6.12 -51.18
C PRO A 368 -28.45 -6.94 -51.10
N GLU A 369 -28.33 -8.26 -50.91
CA GLU A 369 -29.49 -9.16 -50.79
C GLU A 369 -30.27 -8.88 -49.50
N GLU A 370 -29.56 -8.60 -48.40
CA GLU A 370 -30.13 -8.26 -47.09
C GLU A 370 -30.67 -6.83 -47.01
N LEU A 371 -30.11 -5.88 -47.77
CA LEU A 371 -30.59 -4.50 -47.81
C LEU A 371 -31.89 -4.36 -48.62
N ASN A 372 -32.14 -5.30 -49.53
CA ASN A 372 -33.37 -5.36 -50.34
C ASN A 372 -34.51 -6.12 -49.65
N SER A 373 -34.23 -6.90 -48.59
CA SER A 373 -35.21 -7.52 -47.70
C SER A 373 -35.59 -6.60 -46.54
#